data_AF-M0E3F9-F1
#
_entry.id   AF-M0E3F9-F1
#
_cell.length_a   1.000
_cell.length_b   1.000
_cell.length_c   1.000
_cell.angle_alpha   90.00
_cell.angle_beta   90.00
_cell.angle_gamma   90.00
#
_symmetry.space_group_name_H-M   'P 1'
#
loop_
_entity.id
_entity.type
_entity.pdbx_description
1 polymer ?
#
loop_
_entity_poly.entity_id
_entity_poly.type
_entity_poly.pdbx_seq_one_letter_code
_entity_poly.pdbx_strand_id
1 'polypeptide(L)'
;MTGYYDYVLGLIPAALIGVTAVLNLVGLSLTAALPGGALVAGGVVAHAMFVKAPVAGEGSARSDQPVSGSVGRSTAPGRGRSAGRSRTGGAD
;
A
#
# COMPACT_ATOMS: atom_id res chain seq x y z
N MET A 1 -13.38 2.09 -9.73
CA MET A 1 -13.43 3.50 -10.18
C MET A 1 -12.01 3.96 -10.32
N THR A 2 -11.50 4.11 -11.55
CA THR A 2 -10.15 4.65 -11.75
C THR A 2 -10.21 6.16 -11.59
N GLY A 3 -9.56 6.67 -10.55
CA GLY A 3 -9.45 8.09 -10.27
C GLY A 3 -8.29 8.75 -11.01
N TYR A 4 -8.17 10.07 -10.86
CA TYR A 4 -7.06 10.86 -11.42
C TYR A 4 -5.67 10.30 -11.05
N TYR A 5 -5.50 9.86 -9.79
CA TYR A 5 -4.22 9.33 -9.33
C TYR A 5 -3.86 7.98 -9.95
N ASP A 6 -4.84 7.15 -10.32
CA ASP A 6 -4.57 5.89 -11.02
C ASP A 6 -3.96 6.15 -12.40
N TYR A 7 -4.41 7.20 -13.09
CA TYR A 7 -3.84 7.63 -14.36
C TYR A 7 -2.44 8.24 -14.20
N VAL A 8 -2.23 9.10 -13.19
CA VAL A 8 -0.91 9.67 -12.91
C VAL A 8 0.09 8.56 -12.55
N LEU A 9 -0.34 7.59 -11.74
CA LEU A 9 0.48 6.45 -11.34
C LEU A 9 0.85 5.57 -12.52
N GLY A 10 -0.05 5.37 -13.48
CA GLY A 10 0.25 4.66 -14.73
C GLY A 10 1.12 5.48 -15.69
N LEU A 11 0.94 6.81 -15.72
CA LEU A 11 1.66 7.71 -16.62
C LEU A 11 3.14 7.85 -16.29
N ILE A 12 3.54 7.79 -15.02
CA ILE A 12 4.95 7.89 -14.61
C ILE A 12 5.82 6.78 -15.23
N PRO A 13 5.53 5.47 -15.02
CA PRO A 13 6.30 4.39 -15.63
C PRO A 13 6.11 4.35 -17.15
N ALA A 14 4.90 4.64 -17.65
CA ALA A 14 4.64 4.66 -19.09
C ALA A 14 5.46 5.77 -19.79
N ALA A 15 5.54 6.97 -19.21
CA ALA A 15 6.35 8.06 -19.74
C ALA A 15 7.83 7.72 -19.67
N LEU A 16 8.31 7.19 -18.54
CA LEU A 16 9.71 6.80 -18.40
C LEU A 16 10.11 5.77 -19.47
N ILE A 17 9.36 4.67 -19.60
CA ILE A 17 9.68 3.58 -20.53
C ILE A 17 9.42 4.02 -21.97
N GLY A 18 8.25 4.61 -22.25
CA GLY A 18 7.83 5.00 -23.58
C GLY A 18 8.72 6.06 -24.20
N VAL A 19 9.01 7.14 -23.45
CA VAL A 19 9.90 8.22 -23.93
C VAL A 19 11.31 7.67 -24.13
N THR A 20 11.84 6.89 -23.18
CA THR A 20 13.17 6.28 -23.32
C THR A 20 13.25 5.36 -24.55
N ALA A 21 12.22 4.54 -24.79
CA ALA A 21 12.16 3.66 -25.95
C ALA A 21 12.09 4.44 -27.27
N VAL A 22 11.27 5.49 -27.34
CA VAL A 22 11.19 6.36 -28.53
C VAL A 22 12.53 7.05 -28.79
N LEU A 23 13.16 7.61 -27.76
CA LEU A 23 14.48 8.25 -27.88
C LEU A 23 15.55 7.26 -28.35
N ASN A 24 15.49 6.01 -27.87
CA ASN A 24 16.40 4.97 -28.32
C ASN A 24 16.17 4.57 -29.79
N LEU A 25 14.91 4.46 -30.20
CA LEU A 25 14.52 4.14 -31.59
C LEU A 25 14.95 5.22 -32.59
N VAL A 26 14.98 6.50 -32.19
CA VAL A 26 15.49 7.59 -33.04
C VAL A 26 17.02 7.70 -33.02
N GLY A 27 17.72 6.78 -32.34
CA GLY A 27 19.17 6.63 -32.40
C GLY A 27 19.95 7.21 -31.21
N LEU A 28 19.28 7.68 -30.15
CA LEU A 28 19.98 8.06 -28.93
C LEU A 28 20.43 6.82 -28.14
N SER A 29 21.65 6.85 -27.60
CA SER A 29 22.10 5.78 -26.73
C SER A 29 21.21 5.70 -25.49
N LEU A 30 21.09 4.49 -24.92
CA LEU A 30 20.28 4.27 -23.72
C LEU A 30 20.71 5.19 -22.56
N THR A 31 22.01 5.47 -22.44
CA THR A 31 22.59 6.38 -21.44
C THR A 31 22.10 7.82 -21.60
N ALA A 32 21.83 8.27 -22.83
CA ALA A 32 21.27 9.61 -23.11
C ALA A 32 19.74 9.62 -23.07
N ALA A 33 19.10 8.53 -23.50
CA ALA A 33 17.64 8.39 -23.54
C ALA A 33 17.02 8.28 -22.15
N LEU A 34 17.66 7.55 -21.21
CA LEU A 34 17.15 7.38 -19.84
C LEU A 34 16.95 8.71 -19.10
N PRO A 35 17.96 9.60 -19.02
CA PRO A 35 17.80 10.92 -18.40
C PRO A 35 16.68 11.73 -19.07
N GLY A 36 16.55 11.65 -20.39
CA GLY A 36 15.47 12.31 -21.14
C GLY A 36 14.07 11.81 -20.73
N GLY A 37 13.88 10.49 -20.67
CA GLY A 37 12.63 9.88 -20.20
C GLY A 37 12.33 10.22 -18.73
N ALA A 38 13.36 10.25 -17.87
CA ALA A 38 13.24 10.63 -16.48
C ALA A 38 12.79 12.08 -16.30
N LEU A 39 13.26 13.02 -17.12
CA LEU A 39 12.82 14.42 -17.09
C LEU A 39 11.32 14.55 -17.42
N VAL A 40 10.84 13.82 -18.43
CA VAL A 40 9.42 13.84 -18.80
C VAL A 40 8.56 13.24 -17.68
N ALA A 41 8.96 12.09 -17.14
CA ALA A 41 8.27 11.48 -15.99
C ALA A 41 8.28 12.41 -14.76
N GLY A 42 9.41 13.08 -14.48
CA GLY A 42 9.51 14.11 -13.44
C GLY A 42 8.58 15.29 -13.68
N GLY A 43 8.38 15.71 -14.93
CA GLY A 43 7.40 16.72 -15.32
C GLY A 43 5.96 16.29 -15.02
N VAL A 44 5.60 15.03 -15.23
CA VAL A 44 4.29 14.48 -14.84
C VAL A 44 4.10 14.52 -13.33
N VAL A 45 5.13 14.13 -12.57
CA VAL A 45 5.11 14.23 -11.10
C VAL A 45 4.92 15.68 -10.65
N ALA A 46 5.70 16.61 -11.21
CA ALA A 46 5.58 18.03 -10.92
C ALA A 46 4.17 18.54 -11.25
N HIS A 47 3.65 18.23 -12.44
CA HIS A 47 2.30 18.61 -12.85
C HIS A 47 1.25 18.09 -11.85
N ALA A 48 1.35 16.85 -11.41
CA ALA A 48 0.45 16.28 -10.42
C ALA A 48 0.49 17.03 -9.08
N MET A 49 1.69 17.39 -8.60
CA MET A 49 1.90 18.11 -7.35
C MET A 49 1.30 19.53 -7.37
N PHE A 50 1.35 20.21 -8.53
CA PHE A 50 0.82 21.57 -8.67
C PHE A 50 -0.68 21.61 -9.02
N VAL A 51 -1.17 20.67 -9.83
CA VAL A 51 -2.59 20.63 -10.24
C VAL A 51 -3.49 20.12 -9.12
N LYS A 52 -3.02 19.13 -8.37
CA LYS A 52 -3.72 18.62 -7.20
C LYS A 52 -2.74 18.58 -6.05
N ALA A 53 -2.80 19.63 -5.22
CA ALA A 53 -1.95 19.75 -4.03
C ALA A 53 -1.91 18.39 -3.32
N PRO A 54 -0.71 17.82 -3.11
CA PRO A 54 -0.59 16.54 -2.46
C PRO A 54 -1.30 16.64 -1.11
N VAL A 55 -2.32 15.80 -0.91
CA VAL A 55 -2.94 15.69 0.40
C VAL A 55 -1.86 15.13 1.33
N ALA A 56 -1.54 15.86 2.40
CA ALA A 56 -0.56 15.37 3.37
C ALA A 56 -1.16 14.14 4.07
N GLY A 57 -0.73 12.95 3.69
CA GLY A 57 -1.24 11.66 4.16
C GLY A 57 -1.78 10.87 2.97
N GLU A 58 -0.99 10.00 2.36
CA GLU A 58 -1.08 8.55 2.60
C GLU A 58 0.20 7.86 2.09
N GLY A 59 1.38 8.44 2.35
CA GLY A 59 2.64 8.01 1.72
C GLY A 59 3.69 7.34 2.60
N SER A 60 3.45 7.09 3.90
CA SER A 60 4.56 6.72 4.81
C SER A 60 4.42 5.44 5.64
N ALA A 61 3.35 4.64 5.59
CA ALA A 61 3.30 3.45 6.44
C ALA A 61 2.38 2.32 5.94
N ARG A 62 2.66 1.72 4.78
CA ARG A 62 2.16 0.36 4.53
C ARG A 62 3.18 -0.65 4.02
N SER A 63 4.46 -0.30 4.13
CA SER A 63 5.57 -1.26 4.02
C SER A 63 5.99 -1.83 5.39
N ASP A 64 5.39 -1.37 6.50
CA ASP A 64 5.65 -1.88 7.85
C ASP A 64 4.49 -2.74 8.40
N GLN A 65 4.67 -4.05 8.23
CA GLN A 65 4.39 -5.12 9.22
C GLN A 65 2.92 -5.51 9.60
N PRO A 66 2.67 -6.76 10.09
CA PRO A 66 3.55 -7.56 10.94
C PRO A 66 3.89 -8.99 10.46
N VAL A 67 5.08 -9.42 10.85
CA VAL A 67 5.41 -10.82 11.08
C VAL A 67 4.43 -11.39 12.11
N SER A 68 3.32 -11.96 11.65
CA SER A 68 2.39 -12.70 12.51
C SER A 68 2.84 -14.16 12.61
N GLY A 69 4.01 -14.35 13.22
CA GLY A 69 4.37 -15.62 13.84
C GLY A 69 3.85 -15.56 15.27
N SER A 70 2.59 -15.97 15.46
CA SER A 70 1.97 -16.01 16.79
C SER A 70 2.77 -16.95 17.69
N VAL A 71 3.60 -16.37 18.54
CA VAL A 71 4.10 -17.02 19.76
C VAL A 71 2.86 -17.33 20.59
N GLY A 72 2.42 -18.58 20.54
CA GLY A 72 1.31 -19.12 21.31
C GLY A 72 1.61 -19.08 22.80
N ARG A 73 1.49 -17.90 23.40
CA ARG A 73 1.40 -17.71 24.84
C ARG A 73 -0.08 -17.63 25.20
N SER A 74 -0.70 -18.79 25.31
CA SER A 74 -2.02 -18.96 25.93
C SER A 74 -1.85 -19.58 27.30
N THR A 75 -1.50 -18.74 28.27
CA THR A 75 -1.71 -19.03 29.68
C THR A 75 -3.01 -18.38 30.13
N ALA A 76 -3.82 -19.14 30.89
CA ALA A 76 -4.91 -18.75 31.79
C ALA A 76 -6.35 -19.20 31.37
N PRO A 77 -7.33 -19.27 32.30
CA PRO A 77 -7.82 -20.54 32.84
C PRO A 77 -9.34 -20.74 32.62
N GLY A 78 -9.74 -21.93 32.18
CA GLY A 78 -11.15 -22.28 31.98
C GLY A 78 -11.83 -22.78 33.24
N ARG A 79 -12.31 -21.87 34.10
CA ARG A 79 -13.21 -22.19 35.23
C ARG A 79 -14.62 -22.45 34.69
N GLY A 80 -14.82 -23.64 34.14
CA GLY A 80 -16.11 -24.13 33.65
C GLY A 80 -17.07 -24.42 34.80
N ARG A 81 -18.09 -23.57 34.94
CA ARG A 81 -19.24 -23.76 35.82
C ARG A 81 -20.16 -24.80 35.17
N SER A 82 -20.19 -26.03 35.67
CA SER A 82 -21.25 -26.98 35.34
C SER A 82 -22.37 -26.84 36.37
N ALA A 83 -23.49 -26.33 35.86
CA ALA A 83 -24.79 -26.40 36.50
C ALA A 83 -25.24 -27.87 36.65
N GLY A 84 -25.90 -28.19 37.76
CA GLY A 84 -26.81 -29.33 37.83
C GLY A 84 -26.70 -30.23 39.05
N ARG A 85 -27.44 -29.89 40.13
CA ARG A 85 -28.29 -30.81 40.93
C ARG A 85 -28.89 -30.03 42.11
N SER A 86 -30.17 -29.69 42.07
CA SER A 86 -31.32 -30.52 42.48
C SER A 86 -31.57 -30.51 43.99
N ARG A 87 -32.79 -30.06 44.33
CA ARG A 87 -33.66 -30.41 45.48
C ARG A 87 -33.77 -29.39 46.62
N THR A 88 -34.87 -28.68 46.50
CA THR A 88 -35.67 -28.03 47.53
C THR A 88 -36.12 -28.98 48.64
N GLY A 89 -36.06 -28.50 49.87
CA GLY A 89 -36.70 -29.04 51.09
C GLY A 89 -36.07 -28.28 52.27
N GLY A 90 -36.73 -27.41 53.01
CA GLY A 90 -38.14 -27.41 53.43
C GLY A 90 -38.18 -27.87 54.89
N ALA A 91 -38.82 -27.05 55.74
CA ALA A 91 -38.96 -27.15 57.21
C ALA A 91 -37.75 -26.55 57.97
N ASP A 92 -37.90 -25.73 59.00
CA ASP A 92 -39.04 -25.21 59.77
C ASP A 92 -38.56 -24.01 60.63
#